data_AF-D2YBE8-F1
#
_entry.id   AF-D2YBE8-F1
#
_cell.length_a   1.000
_cell.length_b   1.000
_cell.length_c   1.000
_cell.angle_alpha   90.00
_cell.angle_beta   90.00
_cell.angle_gamma   90.00
#
_symmetry.space_group_name_H-M   'P 1'
#
loop_
_entity.id
_entity.type
_entity.pdbx_description
1 polymer ?
#
loop_
_entity_poly.entity_id
_entity_poly.type
_entity_poly.pdbx_seq_one_letter_code
_entity_poly.pdbx_strand_id
1 'polypeptide(L)'
;MSQIDSVPSVRKGNDQSHAIGLGQMNLHGFLAREGIYYGSEEGIDFTNCYFAAIAFHCLRASNQIAREKQQTFHDFERSRYASGEYFTPYLQESFAPKTPVVNALFERFAVELPTQEDWQQLKEAVMRDGLYNRNLQAVPPTGSISYINYSTSSIHPITAKIEIRKEGQVGRVYYPAPYMTNDNLNYYQDAYEIGPYKIIDTYAAATRHVDQGLSLTLFFPASATTRDINKAQIYAWKKGIKTLYYVRLRQTALQGTQMDACVSCTL
;
A
#
# COMPACT_ATOMS: atom_id res chain seq x y z
N MET A 1 23.68 -10.86 7.77
CA MET A 1 23.72 -9.91 6.64
C MET A 1 23.08 -8.55 6.95
N SER A 2 22.69 -8.25 8.20
CA SER A 2 22.07 -6.98 8.63
C SER A 2 22.91 -6.16 9.62
N GLN A 3 24.13 -6.60 9.95
CA GLN A 3 24.99 -5.87 10.89
C GLN A 3 25.88 -4.88 10.13
N ILE A 4 25.66 -3.59 10.35
CA ILE A 4 26.41 -2.48 9.73
C ILE A 4 27.36 -1.89 10.77
N ASP A 5 28.58 -2.42 10.85
CA ASP A 5 29.60 -1.97 11.79
C ASP A 5 30.07 -0.51 11.56
N SER A 6 29.95 -0.03 10.31
CA SER A 6 30.40 1.31 9.92
C SER A 6 29.52 2.44 10.47
N VAL A 7 28.30 2.13 10.95
CA VAL A 7 27.38 3.13 11.51
C VAL A 7 26.75 2.58 12.81
N PRO A 8 27.44 2.74 13.95
CA PRO A 8 27.03 2.09 15.22
C PRO A 8 25.61 2.40 15.67
N SER A 9 25.11 3.62 15.41
CA SER A 9 23.73 4.00 15.74
C SER A 9 22.68 3.25 14.91
N VAL A 10 22.95 3.00 13.62
CA VAL A 10 22.06 2.22 12.74
C VAL A 10 22.03 0.77 13.18
N ARG A 11 23.19 0.18 13.49
CA ARG A 11 23.26 -1.17 14.06
C ARG A 11 22.45 -1.28 15.34
N LYS A 12 22.71 -0.38 16.31
CA LYS A 12 21.98 -0.36 17.58
C LYS A 12 20.48 -0.25 17.37
N GLY A 13 20.04 0.64 16.47
CA GLY A 13 18.61 0.79 16.15
C GLY A 13 17.99 -0.48 15.55
N ASN A 14 18.67 -1.11 14.59
CA ASN A 14 18.22 -2.37 13.98
C ASN A 14 18.15 -3.51 15.01
N ASP A 15 19.21 -3.67 15.80
CA ASP A 15 19.34 -4.75 16.77
C ASP A 15 18.39 -4.58 17.97
N GLN A 16 17.97 -3.35 18.28
CA GLN A 16 17.00 -3.09 19.34
C GLN A 16 15.55 -3.14 18.87
N SER A 17 15.26 -2.68 17.65
CA SER A 17 13.88 -2.56 17.18
C SER A 17 13.38 -3.78 16.42
N HIS A 18 14.28 -4.48 15.74
CA HIS A 18 13.93 -5.52 14.77
C HIS A 18 12.87 -5.04 13.76
N ALA A 19 12.85 -3.74 13.46
CA ALA A 19 11.82 -3.12 12.64
C ALA A 19 11.88 -3.63 11.19
N ILE A 20 10.72 -3.97 10.63
CA ILE A 20 10.55 -4.38 9.24
C ILE A 20 9.47 -3.53 8.57
N GLY A 21 9.33 -3.63 7.25
CA GLY A 21 8.33 -2.90 6.48
C GLY A 21 7.70 -3.77 5.40
N LEU A 22 6.74 -4.61 5.78
CA LEU A 22 5.95 -5.37 4.84
C LEU A 22 4.99 -4.42 4.09
N GLY A 23 5.15 -4.37 2.76
CA GLY A 23 4.34 -3.56 1.87
C GLY A 23 3.40 -4.40 1.00
N GLN A 24 2.42 -3.72 0.42
CA GLN A 24 1.45 -4.33 -0.51
C GLN A 24 1.56 -3.63 -1.87
N MET A 25 1.29 -4.37 -2.94
CA MET A 25 1.24 -3.85 -4.30
C MET A 25 0.12 -4.54 -5.10
N ASN A 26 -0.13 -4.10 -6.31
CA ASN A 26 -1.15 -4.65 -7.21
C ASN A 26 -2.62 -4.39 -6.84
N LEU A 27 -2.92 -3.44 -5.95
CA LEU A 27 -4.31 -3.22 -5.53
C LEU A 27 -5.21 -2.90 -6.73
N HIS A 28 -4.81 -1.96 -7.59
CA HIS A 28 -5.62 -1.59 -8.74
C HIS A 28 -5.77 -2.74 -9.75
N GLY A 29 -4.69 -3.49 -10.00
CA GLY A 29 -4.75 -4.67 -10.86
C GLY A 29 -5.70 -5.74 -10.34
N PHE A 30 -5.68 -5.99 -9.02
CA PHE A 30 -6.63 -6.91 -8.38
C PHE A 30 -8.08 -6.41 -8.50
N LEU A 31 -8.36 -5.18 -8.10
CA LEU A 31 -9.72 -4.62 -8.17
C LEU A 31 -10.26 -4.67 -9.59
N ALA A 32 -9.46 -4.28 -10.58
CA ALA A 32 -9.87 -4.29 -11.98
C ALA A 32 -10.13 -5.71 -12.51
N ARG A 33 -9.30 -6.70 -12.13
CA ARG A 33 -9.54 -8.12 -12.44
C ARG A 33 -10.87 -8.61 -11.89
N GLU A 34 -11.24 -8.16 -10.69
CA GLU A 34 -12.50 -8.51 -10.04
C GLU A 34 -13.69 -7.64 -10.45
N GLY A 35 -13.53 -6.76 -11.45
CA GLY A 35 -14.61 -5.90 -11.91
C GLY A 35 -15.02 -4.82 -10.90
N ILE A 36 -14.10 -4.41 -10.03
CA ILE A 36 -14.30 -3.35 -9.03
C ILE A 36 -13.56 -2.08 -9.47
N TYR A 37 -14.27 -0.96 -9.52
CA TYR A 37 -13.66 0.34 -9.81
C TYR A 37 -12.80 0.82 -8.64
N TYR A 38 -11.64 1.38 -8.95
CA TYR A 38 -10.80 1.99 -7.92
C TYR A 38 -11.52 3.16 -7.22
N GLY A 39 -11.45 3.18 -5.89
CA GLY A 39 -12.10 4.20 -5.06
C GLY A 39 -13.63 4.17 -5.09
N SER A 40 -14.23 3.07 -5.56
CA SER A 40 -15.62 2.71 -5.28
C SER A 40 -15.78 2.33 -3.80
N GLU A 41 -17.03 2.23 -3.35
CA GLU A 41 -17.34 1.75 -2.00
C GLU A 41 -16.78 0.33 -1.78
N GLU A 42 -16.94 -0.56 -2.75
CA GLU A 42 -16.42 -1.93 -2.74
C GLU A 42 -14.88 -1.95 -2.72
N GLY A 43 -14.23 -1.06 -3.48
CA GLY A 43 -12.76 -0.97 -3.49
C GLY A 43 -12.19 -0.50 -2.15
N ILE A 44 -12.86 0.44 -1.49
CA ILE A 44 -12.49 0.93 -0.15
C ILE A 44 -12.77 -0.13 0.91
N ASP A 45 -13.92 -0.80 0.83
CA ASP A 45 -14.32 -1.89 1.73
C ASP A 45 -13.35 -3.07 1.67
N PHE A 46 -12.99 -3.54 0.46
CA PHE A 46 -11.96 -4.55 0.27
C PHE A 46 -10.63 -4.13 0.88
N THR A 47 -10.19 -2.89 0.63
CA THR A 47 -8.92 -2.38 1.15
C THR A 47 -8.91 -2.40 2.68
N ASN A 48 -9.99 -1.96 3.33
CA ASN A 48 -10.12 -1.98 4.78
C ASN A 48 -10.05 -3.41 5.34
N CYS A 49 -10.85 -4.34 4.79
CA CYS A 49 -10.87 -5.74 5.22
C CYS A 49 -9.51 -6.43 5.05
N TYR A 50 -8.91 -6.27 3.86
CA TYR A 50 -7.62 -6.86 3.53
C TYR A 50 -6.52 -6.38 4.46
N PHE A 51 -6.39 -5.07 4.67
CA PHE A 51 -5.34 -4.53 5.52
C PHE A 51 -5.55 -4.84 7.01
N ALA A 52 -6.80 -4.97 7.47
CA ALA A 52 -7.10 -5.47 8.81
C ALA A 52 -6.61 -6.92 9.00
N ALA A 53 -6.89 -7.80 8.03
CA ALA A 53 -6.42 -9.20 8.07
C ALA A 53 -4.89 -9.31 8.01
N ILE A 54 -4.24 -8.51 7.15
CA ILE A 54 -2.76 -8.48 7.10
C ILE A 54 -2.18 -7.99 8.42
N ALA A 55 -2.74 -6.94 9.03
CA ALA A 55 -2.28 -6.44 10.33
C ALA A 55 -2.39 -7.53 11.42
N PHE A 56 -3.51 -8.25 11.47
CA PHE A 56 -3.71 -9.36 12.39
C PHE A 56 -2.61 -10.41 12.24
N HIS A 57 -2.37 -10.89 11.01
CA HIS A 57 -1.38 -11.93 10.76
C HIS A 57 0.06 -11.46 10.98
N CYS A 58 0.38 -10.20 10.69
CA CYS A 58 1.69 -9.62 11.00
C CYS A 58 1.97 -9.61 12.51
N LEU A 59 0.99 -9.19 13.30
CA LEU A 59 1.08 -9.17 14.76
C LEU A 59 1.20 -10.58 15.33
N ARG A 60 0.36 -11.52 14.84
CA ARG A 60 0.41 -12.93 15.23
C ARG A 60 1.77 -13.54 14.94
N ALA A 61 2.35 -13.29 13.76
CA ALA A 61 3.67 -13.78 13.39
C ALA A 61 4.77 -13.18 14.28
N SER A 62 4.74 -11.86 14.52
CA SER A 62 5.72 -11.19 15.40
C SER A 62 5.62 -11.65 16.86
N ASN A 63 4.40 -11.94 17.36
CA ASN A 63 4.17 -12.54 18.67
C ASN A 63 4.72 -13.97 18.75
N GLN A 64 4.48 -14.78 17.72
CA GLN A 64 5.03 -16.13 17.63
C GLN A 64 6.57 -16.11 17.65
N ILE A 65 7.21 -15.22 16.87
CA ILE A 65 8.67 -15.07 16.88
C ILE A 65 9.17 -14.64 18.26
N ALA A 66 8.46 -13.75 18.96
CA ALA A 66 8.82 -13.34 20.31
C ALA A 66 8.80 -14.52 21.29
N ARG A 67 7.81 -15.41 21.19
CA ARG A 67 7.73 -16.64 21.98
C ARG A 67 8.85 -17.61 21.67
N GLU A 68 9.09 -17.88 20.40
CA GLU A 68 10.13 -18.82 19.94
C GLU A 68 11.53 -18.36 20.33
N LYS A 69 11.79 -17.05 20.24
CA LYS A 69 13.08 -16.46 20.59
C LYS A 69 13.21 -16.04 22.05
N GLN A 70 12.12 -16.08 22.81
CA GLN A 70 12.03 -15.55 24.17
C GLN A 70 12.56 -14.10 24.27
N GLN A 71 12.25 -13.30 23.25
CA GLN A 71 12.78 -11.96 23.10
C GLN A 71 11.76 -11.04 22.43
N THR A 72 11.63 -9.83 22.95
CA THR A 72 10.84 -8.75 22.33
C THR A 72 11.77 -7.67 21.77
N PHE A 73 11.21 -6.73 21.00
CA PHE A 73 11.93 -5.48 20.73
C PHE A 73 12.19 -4.72 22.04
N HIS A 74 13.22 -3.88 22.04
CA HIS A 74 13.65 -3.06 23.16
C HIS A 74 12.56 -2.06 23.59
N ASP A 75 12.32 -1.92 24.90
CA ASP A 75 11.24 -1.11 25.51
C ASP A 75 9.82 -1.54 25.11
N PHE A 76 9.57 -2.83 24.86
CA PHE A 76 8.23 -3.34 24.55
C PHE A 76 7.21 -2.94 25.61
N GLU A 77 7.57 -2.99 26.89
CA GLU A 77 6.72 -2.69 28.05
C GLU A 77 6.22 -1.24 28.08
N ARG A 78 6.87 -0.32 27.35
CA ARG A 78 6.46 1.08 27.21
C ARG A 78 5.53 1.32 26.01
N SER A 79 5.28 0.29 25.22
CA SER A 79 4.50 0.40 23.98
C SER A 79 2.98 0.31 24.23
N ARG A 80 2.21 0.81 23.26
CA ARG A 80 0.75 0.61 23.22
C ARG A 80 0.33 -0.85 22.97
N TYR A 81 1.27 -1.71 22.59
CA TYR A 81 1.04 -3.15 22.50
C TYR A 81 1.03 -3.79 23.89
N ALA A 82 1.98 -3.41 24.75
CA ALA A 82 2.06 -3.89 26.13
C ALA A 82 0.87 -3.41 26.99
N SER A 83 0.42 -2.16 26.81
CA SER A 83 -0.78 -1.66 27.49
C SER A 83 -2.09 -2.23 26.93
N GLY A 84 -2.05 -2.86 25.75
CA GLY A 84 -3.23 -3.35 25.03
C GLY A 84 -4.05 -2.27 24.32
N GLU A 85 -3.69 -0.98 24.44
CA GLU A 85 -4.40 0.15 23.84
C GLU A 85 -4.50 0.03 22.31
N TYR A 86 -3.45 -0.49 21.67
CA TYR A 86 -3.40 -0.70 20.21
C TYR A 86 -4.60 -1.49 19.67
N PHE A 87 -5.09 -2.45 20.45
CA PHE A 87 -6.16 -3.36 20.03
C PHE A 87 -7.56 -2.76 20.16
N THR A 88 -7.71 -1.61 20.84
CA THR A 88 -9.01 -1.00 21.13
C THR A 88 -9.91 -0.84 19.90
N PRO A 89 -9.43 -0.32 18.75
CA PRO A 89 -10.28 -0.19 17.56
C PRO A 89 -10.79 -1.53 17.03
N TYR A 90 -9.95 -2.57 17.08
CA TYR A 90 -10.28 -3.93 16.60
C TYR A 90 -11.28 -4.67 17.50
N LEU A 91 -11.43 -4.22 18.75
CA LEU A 91 -12.42 -4.76 19.69
C LEU A 91 -13.74 -3.97 19.67
N GLN A 92 -13.74 -2.73 19.17
CA GLN A 92 -14.90 -1.85 19.16
C GLN A 92 -15.64 -1.83 17.81
N GLU A 93 -14.93 -2.02 16.70
CA GLU A 93 -15.49 -2.04 15.36
C GLU A 93 -15.23 -3.39 14.69
N SER A 94 -16.18 -3.85 13.86
CA SER A 94 -15.95 -4.98 12.97
C SER A 94 -15.32 -4.51 11.66
N PHE A 95 -14.26 -5.21 11.25
CA PHE A 95 -13.57 -5.01 9.97
C PHE A 95 -13.96 -6.08 8.94
N ALA A 96 -15.12 -6.72 9.13
CA ALA A 96 -15.71 -7.61 8.15
C ALA A 96 -16.26 -6.83 6.94
N PRO A 97 -16.47 -7.50 5.79
CA PRO A 97 -16.98 -6.87 4.57
C PRO A 97 -18.33 -6.18 4.81
N LYS A 98 -18.44 -4.94 4.34
CA LYS A 98 -19.68 -4.15 4.41
C LYS A 98 -20.52 -4.30 3.14
N THR A 99 -19.87 -4.62 2.02
CA THR A 99 -20.51 -4.77 0.72
C THR A 99 -20.69 -6.25 0.36
N PRO A 100 -21.83 -6.64 -0.27
CA PRO A 100 -22.06 -8.03 -0.69
C PRO A 100 -21.00 -8.55 -1.65
N VAL A 101 -20.47 -7.67 -2.51
CA VAL A 101 -19.41 -7.98 -3.48
C VAL A 101 -18.14 -8.42 -2.75
N VAL A 102 -17.71 -7.66 -1.74
CA VAL A 102 -16.49 -7.97 -1.00
C VAL A 102 -16.68 -9.22 -0.12
N ASN A 103 -17.88 -9.41 0.46
CA ASN A 103 -18.19 -10.64 1.18
C ASN A 103 -18.05 -11.88 0.28
N ALA A 104 -18.69 -11.84 -0.90
CA ALA A 104 -18.60 -12.91 -1.88
C ALA A 104 -17.16 -13.16 -2.38
N LEU A 105 -16.33 -12.11 -2.45
CA LEU A 105 -14.91 -12.27 -2.81
C LEU A 105 -14.15 -13.07 -1.76
N PHE A 106 -14.26 -12.71 -0.47
CA PHE A 106 -13.55 -13.44 0.61
C PHE A 106 -14.04 -14.89 0.72
N GLU A 107 -15.35 -15.13 0.57
CA GLU A 107 -15.91 -16.49 0.51
C GLU A 107 -15.35 -17.29 -0.67
N ARG A 108 -15.36 -16.71 -1.88
CA ARG A 108 -14.87 -17.37 -3.11
C ARG A 108 -13.39 -17.71 -3.03
N PHE A 109 -12.59 -16.87 -2.37
CA PHE A 109 -11.16 -17.13 -2.16
C PHE A 109 -10.87 -17.97 -0.91
N ALA A 110 -11.89 -18.39 -0.16
CA ALA A 110 -11.76 -19.14 1.08
C ALA A 110 -10.79 -18.49 2.09
N VAL A 111 -10.87 -17.17 2.21
CA VAL A 111 -10.05 -16.40 3.16
C VAL A 111 -10.91 -16.02 4.36
N GLU A 112 -10.59 -16.61 5.51
CA GLU A 112 -11.22 -16.27 6.79
C GLU A 112 -10.66 -14.95 7.33
N LEU A 113 -11.56 -14.02 7.63
CA LEU A 113 -11.19 -12.73 8.21
C LEU A 113 -11.20 -12.82 9.75
N PRO A 114 -10.26 -12.15 10.44
CA PRO A 114 -10.17 -12.22 11.89
C PRO A 114 -11.41 -11.59 12.54
N THR A 115 -12.03 -12.36 13.43
CA THR A 115 -13.16 -11.93 14.24
C THR A 115 -12.70 -11.08 15.42
N GLN A 116 -13.64 -10.42 16.10
CA GLN A 116 -13.33 -9.69 17.34
C GLN A 116 -12.80 -10.61 18.44
N GLU A 117 -13.24 -11.87 18.47
CA GLU A 117 -12.72 -12.87 19.40
C GLU A 117 -11.24 -13.19 19.09
N ASP A 118 -10.89 -13.39 17.81
CA ASP A 118 -9.51 -13.60 17.39
C ASP A 118 -8.62 -12.43 17.82
N TRP A 119 -9.10 -11.19 17.65
CA TRP A 119 -8.39 -9.99 18.10
C TRP A 119 -8.22 -9.93 19.62
N GLN A 120 -9.22 -10.36 20.38
CA GLN A 120 -9.14 -10.44 21.84
C GLN A 120 -8.09 -11.46 22.28
N GLN A 121 -8.10 -12.65 21.68
CA GLN A 121 -7.09 -13.69 21.96
C GLN A 121 -5.67 -13.21 21.58
N LEU A 122 -5.52 -12.53 20.44
CA LEU A 122 -4.24 -11.98 20.02
C LEU A 122 -3.75 -10.87 20.96
N LYS A 123 -4.65 -9.99 21.43
CA LYS A 123 -4.32 -8.97 22.44
C LYS A 123 -3.74 -9.61 23.69
N GLU A 124 -4.39 -10.64 24.23
CA GLU A 124 -3.94 -11.35 25.43
C GLU A 124 -2.58 -12.02 25.20
N ALA A 125 -2.40 -12.68 24.06
CA ALA A 125 -1.13 -13.29 23.67
C ALA A 125 0.00 -12.25 23.54
N VAL A 126 -0.27 -11.09 22.94
CA VAL A 126 0.71 -10.01 22.78
C VAL A 126 1.06 -9.36 24.11
N MET A 127 0.09 -9.13 24.99
CA MET A 127 0.36 -8.57 26.32
C MET A 127 1.16 -9.53 27.20
N ARG A 128 0.94 -10.84 27.05
CA ARG A 128 1.66 -11.88 27.81
C ARG A 128 3.07 -12.14 27.26
N ASP A 129 3.18 -12.35 25.95
CA ASP A 129 4.39 -12.90 25.32
C ASP A 129 5.19 -11.84 24.54
N GLY A 130 4.61 -10.68 24.27
CA GLY A 130 5.25 -9.58 23.58
C GLY A 130 5.27 -9.67 22.05
N LEU A 131 6.04 -8.79 21.41
CA LEU A 131 6.28 -8.76 19.97
C LEU A 131 7.77 -8.70 19.68
N TYR A 132 8.23 -9.44 18.68
CA TYR A 132 9.62 -9.42 18.26
C TYR A 132 9.96 -8.15 17.48
N ASN A 133 9.11 -7.77 16.53
CA ASN A 133 9.32 -6.59 15.70
C ASN A 133 8.59 -5.38 16.26
N ARG A 134 9.28 -4.24 16.41
CA ARG A 134 8.67 -2.96 16.82
C ARG A 134 7.70 -2.41 15.78
N ASN A 135 8.05 -2.57 14.51
CA ASN A 135 7.28 -2.11 13.37
C ASN A 135 7.15 -3.22 12.33
N LEU A 136 6.01 -3.28 11.65
CA LEU A 136 5.62 -4.43 10.84
C LEU A 136 5.37 -4.06 9.37
N GLN A 137 4.57 -3.04 9.14
CA GLN A 137 4.07 -2.69 7.82
C GLN A 137 4.50 -1.29 7.41
N ALA A 138 4.93 -1.17 6.16
CA ALA A 138 5.18 0.10 5.47
C ALA A 138 4.91 -0.12 3.98
N VAL A 139 4.17 0.79 3.35
CA VAL A 139 3.79 0.64 1.93
C VAL A 139 4.59 1.63 1.07
N PRO A 140 5.77 1.23 0.55
CA PRO A 140 6.58 2.07 -0.32
C PRO A 140 5.97 2.14 -1.75
N PRO A 141 6.47 3.05 -2.61
CA PRO A 141 6.27 2.88 -4.04
C PRO A 141 7.07 1.65 -4.50
N THR A 142 6.53 0.88 -5.43
CA THR A 142 7.23 -0.25 -6.02
C THR A 142 7.71 0.15 -7.40
N GLY A 143 9.00 0.45 -7.52
CA GLY A 143 9.65 0.81 -8.78
C GLY A 143 9.78 -0.39 -9.73
N SER A 144 10.98 -0.63 -10.26
CA SER A 144 11.18 -1.65 -11.31
C SER A 144 10.81 -3.08 -10.91
N ILE A 145 10.78 -3.39 -9.61
CA ILE A 145 10.32 -4.70 -9.10
C ILE A 145 8.87 -5.01 -9.46
N SER A 146 8.03 -3.98 -9.64
CA SER A 146 6.62 -4.16 -10.00
C SER A 146 6.44 -4.73 -11.41
N TYR A 147 7.35 -4.39 -12.33
CA TYR A 147 7.35 -4.93 -13.69
C TYR A 147 7.74 -6.42 -13.68
N ILE A 148 8.71 -6.81 -12.84
CA ILE A 148 9.14 -8.20 -12.70
C ILE A 148 8.04 -9.05 -12.06
N ASN A 149 7.40 -8.53 -11.00
CA ASN A 149 6.32 -9.21 -10.29
C ASN A 149 4.96 -9.16 -11.04
N TYR A 150 4.90 -8.45 -12.17
CA TYR A 150 3.70 -8.18 -12.92
C TYR A 150 2.54 -7.63 -12.06
N SER A 151 2.82 -6.53 -11.36
CA SER A 151 1.89 -5.83 -10.47
C SER A 151 1.72 -4.36 -10.84
N THR A 152 0.56 -3.77 -10.55
CA THR A 152 0.44 -2.31 -10.50
C THR A 152 1.24 -1.76 -9.33
N SER A 153 1.86 -0.58 -9.50
CA SER A 153 2.72 0.00 -8.46
C SER A 153 1.95 0.31 -7.19
N SER A 154 2.41 -0.21 -6.05
CA SER A 154 1.85 0.06 -4.73
C SER A 154 0.32 -0.20 -4.68
N ILE A 155 -0.38 0.54 -3.83
CA ILE A 155 -1.84 0.51 -3.73
C ILE A 155 -2.55 1.65 -4.47
N HIS A 156 -1.82 2.54 -5.14
CA HIS A 156 -2.42 3.63 -5.92
C HIS A 156 -2.84 3.14 -7.32
N PRO A 157 -3.66 3.91 -8.06
CA PRO A 157 -4.04 3.53 -9.42
C PRO A 157 -2.86 3.51 -10.38
N ILE A 158 -3.09 2.94 -11.56
CA ILE A 158 -2.10 2.97 -12.65
C ILE A 158 -1.91 4.40 -13.14
N THR A 159 -0.72 4.73 -13.61
CA THR A 159 -0.46 6.05 -14.21
C THR A 159 -0.80 6.11 -15.70
N ALA A 160 -0.86 4.96 -16.36
CA ALA A 160 -1.29 4.77 -17.74
C ALA A 160 -1.69 3.30 -17.96
N LYS A 161 -2.60 3.04 -18.90
CA LYS A 161 -3.01 1.68 -19.33
C LYS A 161 -1.82 0.90 -19.91
N ILE A 162 -1.04 1.56 -20.77
CA ILE A 162 0.25 1.10 -21.25
C ILE A 162 1.30 2.10 -20.76
N GLU A 163 2.10 1.72 -19.79
CA GLU A 163 3.19 2.55 -19.29
C GLU A 163 4.34 2.57 -20.29
N ILE A 164 4.90 3.76 -20.55
CA ILE A 164 6.03 3.96 -21.46
C ILE A 164 7.24 4.37 -20.64
N ARG A 165 8.32 3.59 -20.75
CA ARG A 165 9.59 3.84 -20.07
C ARG A 165 10.69 4.13 -21.07
N LYS A 166 11.55 5.10 -20.77
CA LYS A 166 12.73 5.39 -21.58
C LYS A 166 13.90 4.53 -21.11
N GLU A 167 14.03 3.34 -21.67
CA GLU A 167 15.08 2.38 -21.33
C GLU A 167 15.62 1.65 -22.56
N GLY A 168 16.87 1.21 -22.47
CA GLY A 168 17.53 0.40 -23.49
C GLY A 168 17.90 1.16 -24.76
N GLN A 169 18.55 0.45 -25.68
CA GLN A 169 18.99 1.00 -26.98
C GLN A 169 17.81 1.38 -27.89
N VAL A 170 16.65 0.74 -27.69
CA VAL A 170 15.40 1.00 -28.43
C VAL A 170 14.75 2.32 -27.98
N GLY A 171 15.18 2.89 -26.84
CA GLY A 171 14.73 4.18 -26.34
C GLY A 171 13.36 4.19 -25.66
N ARG A 172 12.50 3.18 -25.91
CA ARG A 172 11.20 3.01 -25.24
C ARG A 172 10.87 1.53 -24.98
N VAL A 173 10.30 1.28 -23.81
CA VAL A 173 9.72 -0.02 -23.40
C VAL A 173 8.27 0.20 -22.99
N TYR A 174 7.38 -0.68 -23.44
CA TYR A 174 5.94 -0.61 -23.20
C TYR A 174 5.53 -1.69 -22.20
N TYR A 175 4.79 -1.30 -21.16
CA TYR A 175 4.35 -2.18 -20.09
C TYR A 175 2.83 -2.12 -19.92
N PRO A 176 2.09 -3.15 -20.38
CA PRO A 176 0.64 -3.22 -20.17
C PRO A 176 0.31 -3.51 -18.71
N ALA A 177 -0.73 -2.87 -18.18
CA ALA A 177 -1.21 -3.12 -16.82
C ALA A 177 -1.62 -4.61 -16.63
N PRO A 178 -1.39 -5.20 -15.43
CA PRO A 178 -1.76 -6.58 -15.14
C PRO A 178 -3.25 -6.85 -15.31
N TYR A 179 -3.59 -8.00 -15.90
CA TYR A 179 -4.97 -8.49 -16.15
C TYR A 179 -5.81 -7.62 -17.10
N MET A 180 -5.22 -6.59 -17.71
CA MET A 180 -5.92 -5.71 -18.64
C MET A 180 -6.13 -6.40 -19.98
N THR A 181 -7.37 -6.39 -20.45
CA THR A 181 -7.82 -6.90 -21.75
C THR A 181 -8.68 -5.84 -22.42
N ASN A 182 -9.05 -6.04 -23.69
CA ASN A 182 -9.94 -5.09 -24.39
C ASN A 182 -11.34 -5.04 -23.76
N ASP A 183 -11.78 -6.11 -23.08
CA ASP A 183 -13.13 -6.23 -22.52
C ASP A 183 -13.28 -5.55 -21.15
N ASN A 184 -12.17 -5.21 -20.48
CA ASN A 184 -12.18 -4.63 -19.13
C ASN A 184 -11.45 -3.28 -19.01
N LEU A 185 -11.15 -2.62 -20.14
CA LEU A 185 -10.41 -1.34 -20.18
C LEU A 185 -11.02 -0.23 -19.32
N ASN A 186 -12.34 -0.27 -19.11
CA ASN A 186 -13.08 0.67 -18.28
C ASN A 186 -12.65 0.65 -16.80
N TYR A 187 -12.15 -0.49 -16.29
CA TYR A 187 -11.66 -0.60 -14.92
C TYR A 187 -10.25 -0.05 -14.74
N TYR A 188 -9.53 0.24 -15.82
CA TYR A 188 -8.15 0.75 -15.81
C TYR A 188 -8.11 2.26 -16.08
N GLN A 189 -8.88 3.02 -15.31
CA GLN A 189 -8.81 4.50 -15.31
C GLN A 189 -7.46 4.93 -14.73
N ASP A 190 -6.79 5.88 -15.38
CA ASP A 190 -5.50 6.34 -14.88
C ASP A 190 -5.66 7.19 -13.59
N ALA A 191 -4.59 7.35 -12.83
CA ALA A 191 -4.61 8.06 -11.56
C ALA A 191 -5.03 9.53 -11.69
N TYR A 192 -4.89 10.13 -12.89
CA TYR A 192 -5.35 11.49 -13.17
C TYR A 192 -6.85 11.53 -13.40
N GLU A 193 -7.43 10.51 -14.07
CA GLU A 193 -8.87 10.34 -14.25
C GLU A 193 -9.59 10.02 -12.93
N ILE A 194 -9.00 9.17 -12.09
CA ILE A 194 -9.55 8.83 -10.76
C ILE A 194 -9.49 10.03 -9.80
N GLY A 195 -8.41 10.80 -9.88
CA GLY A 195 -8.21 12.01 -9.10
C GLY A 195 -7.82 11.78 -7.63
N PRO A 196 -7.42 12.85 -6.93
CA PRO A 196 -6.74 12.75 -5.63
C PRO A 196 -7.64 12.26 -4.50
N TYR A 197 -8.94 12.57 -4.51
CA TYR A 197 -9.85 12.28 -3.39
C TYR A 197 -10.09 10.78 -3.21
N LYS A 198 -10.36 10.06 -4.30
CA LYS A 198 -10.52 8.58 -4.27
C LYS A 198 -9.24 7.87 -3.85
N ILE A 199 -8.08 8.39 -4.29
CA ILE A 199 -6.77 7.87 -3.86
C ILE A 199 -6.60 8.09 -2.35
N ILE A 200 -6.89 9.29 -1.85
CA ILE A 200 -6.85 9.60 -0.42
C ILE A 200 -7.77 8.68 0.38
N ASP A 201 -9.00 8.45 -0.06
CA ASP A 201 -9.96 7.58 0.63
C ASP A 201 -9.47 6.12 0.72
N THR A 202 -8.89 5.61 -0.36
CA THR A 202 -8.29 4.26 -0.38
C THR A 202 -7.10 4.17 0.59
N TYR A 203 -6.22 5.17 0.58
CA TYR A 203 -5.09 5.21 1.50
C TYR A 203 -5.53 5.41 2.95
N ALA A 204 -6.62 6.13 3.20
CA ALA A 204 -7.17 6.32 4.54
C ALA A 204 -7.66 4.98 5.12
N ALA A 205 -8.32 4.14 4.31
CA ALA A 205 -8.70 2.79 4.71
C ALA A 205 -7.48 1.93 5.13
N ALA A 206 -6.41 1.93 4.34
CA ALA A 206 -5.18 1.21 4.68
C ALA A 206 -4.43 1.82 5.89
N THR A 207 -4.44 3.14 6.05
CA THR A 207 -3.69 3.87 7.10
C THR A 207 -4.12 3.48 8.52
N ARG A 208 -5.37 3.02 8.69
CA ARG A 208 -5.89 2.51 9.97
C ARG A 208 -5.09 1.31 10.49
N HIS A 209 -4.49 0.54 9.59
CA HIS A 209 -3.92 -0.78 9.89
C HIS A 209 -2.40 -0.84 9.71
N VAL A 210 -1.82 0.02 8.88
CA VAL A 210 -0.38 0.12 8.67
C VAL A 210 0.24 0.94 9.80
N ASP A 211 1.15 0.35 10.58
CA ASP A 211 1.73 1.00 11.77
C ASP A 211 2.73 2.12 11.42
N GLN A 212 3.49 1.98 10.32
CA GLN A 212 4.39 3.04 9.83
C GLN A 212 3.65 4.00 8.90
N GLY A 213 3.99 4.04 7.61
CA GLY A 213 3.43 4.96 6.64
C GLY A 213 3.27 4.35 5.25
N LEU A 214 2.59 5.08 4.38
CA LEU A 214 2.35 4.72 3.00
C LEU A 214 2.79 5.88 2.09
N SER A 215 3.48 5.61 1.01
CA SER A 215 3.91 6.63 0.06
C SER A 215 2.74 7.06 -0.84
N LEU A 216 1.97 8.04 -0.36
CA LEU A 216 0.82 8.59 -1.08
C LEU A 216 1.24 9.65 -2.09
N THR A 217 1.10 9.35 -3.38
CA THR A 217 1.26 10.32 -4.48
C THR A 217 -0.11 10.82 -4.93
N LEU A 218 -0.27 12.13 -5.04
CA LEU A 218 -1.48 12.75 -5.58
C LEU A 218 -1.25 13.15 -7.05
N PHE A 219 -2.19 12.77 -7.91
CA PHE A 219 -2.13 13.01 -9.34
C PHE A 219 -3.15 14.08 -9.75
N PHE A 220 -2.70 15.07 -10.50
CA PHE A 220 -3.49 16.24 -10.88
C PHE A 220 -3.37 16.53 -12.37
N PRO A 221 -4.41 17.06 -13.03
CA PRO A 221 -4.30 17.57 -14.40
C PRO A 221 -3.31 18.74 -14.46
N ALA A 222 -2.78 19.03 -15.66
CA ALA A 222 -1.86 20.14 -15.89
C ALA A 222 -2.45 21.51 -15.50
N SER A 223 -3.78 21.64 -15.55
CA SER A 223 -4.53 22.86 -15.23
C SER A 223 -4.82 23.05 -13.74
N ALA A 224 -4.38 22.15 -12.86
CA ALA A 224 -4.67 22.24 -11.43
C ALA A 224 -4.01 23.47 -10.80
N THR A 225 -4.75 24.17 -9.94
CA THR A 225 -4.25 25.34 -9.22
C THR A 225 -3.58 24.94 -7.90
N THR A 226 -2.79 25.84 -7.33
CA THR A 226 -2.24 25.67 -5.98
C THR A 226 -3.35 25.53 -4.93
N ARG A 227 -4.52 26.15 -5.16
CA ARG A 227 -5.71 26.00 -4.31
C ARG A 227 -6.29 24.58 -4.37
N ASP A 228 -6.28 23.94 -5.54
CA ASP A 228 -6.76 22.56 -5.69
C ASP A 228 -5.84 21.58 -4.96
N ILE A 229 -4.53 21.78 -5.07
CA ILE A 229 -3.52 21.02 -4.32
C ILE A 229 -3.74 21.18 -2.81
N ASN A 230 -3.90 22.42 -2.35
CA ASN A 230 -4.09 22.71 -0.93
C ASN A 230 -5.40 22.09 -0.37
N LYS A 231 -6.49 22.12 -1.14
CA LYS A 231 -7.74 21.43 -0.77
C LYS A 231 -7.54 19.92 -0.59
N ALA A 232 -6.81 19.27 -1.50
CA ALA A 232 -6.52 17.84 -1.38
C ALA A 232 -5.62 17.52 -0.19
N GLN A 233 -4.64 18.38 0.13
CA GLN A 233 -3.79 18.24 1.32
C GLN A 233 -4.61 18.36 2.62
N ILE A 234 -5.50 19.36 2.70
CA ILE A 234 -6.40 19.53 3.85
C ILE A 234 -7.33 18.32 3.97
N TYR A 235 -7.84 17.80 2.84
CA TYR A 235 -8.67 16.60 2.83
C TYR A 235 -7.91 15.37 3.35
N ALA A 236 -6.68 15.14 2.87
CA ALA A 236 -5.80 14.08 3.36
C ALA A 236 -5.55 14.18 4.87
N TRP A 237 -5.24 15.38 5.36
CA TRP A 237 -5.08 15.62 6.80
C TRP A 237 -6.35 15.28 7.58
N LYS A 238 -7.52 15.76 7.15
CA LYS A 238 -8.82 15.45 7.79
C LYS A 238 -9.16 13.97 7.77
N LYS A 239 -8.69 13.23 6.77
CA LYS A 239 -8.87 11.77 6.63
C LYS A 239 -7.86 10.93 7.42
N GLY A 240 -6.94 11.57 8.15
CA GLY A 240 -5.96 10.89 8.99
C GLY A 240 -4.75 10.32 8.23
N ILE A 241 -4.49 10.81 7.02
CA ILE A 241 -3.28 10.43 6.26
C ILE A 241 -2.03 10.87 7.03
N LYS A 242 -1.09 9.93 7.22
CA LYS A 242 0.15 10.16 7.96
C LYS A 242 1.17 11.01 7.19
N THR A 243 1.32 10.77 5.90
CA THR A 243 2.32 11.45 5.04
C THR A 243 1.82 11.61 3.61
N LEU A 244 2.33 12.63 2.92
CA LEU A 244 2.20 12.81 1.47
C LEU A 244 3.60 12.71 0.85
N TYR A 245 3.74 11.95 -0.23
CA TYR A 245 5.02 11.70 -0.88
C TYR A 245 5.30 12.70 -2.00
N TYR A 246 4.48 12.70 -3.05
CA TYR A 246 4.59 13.63 -4.17
C TYR A 246 3.24 14.18 -4.61
N VAL A 247 3.28 15.35 -5.22
CA VAL A 247 2.22 15.89 -6.07
C VAL A 247 2.72 15.81 -7.51
N ARG A 248 2.04 15.05 -8.35
CA ARG A 248 2.37 14.89 -9.77
C ARG A 248 1.32 15.58 -10.63
N LEU A 249 1.75 16.57 -11.40
CA LEU A 249 0.96 17.17 -12.47
C LEU A 249 1.10 16.32 -13.73
N ARG A 250 0.00 16.18 -14.49
CA ARG A 250 0.03 15.52 -15.79
C ARG A 250 0.92 16.33 -16.71
N GLN A 251 2.07 15.78 -17.06
CA GLN A 251 2.92 16.36 -18.10
C GLN A 251 2.48 15.77 -19.43
N THR A 252 2.38 16.61 -20.46
CA THR A 252 2.21 16.13 -21.82
C THR A 252 3.36 15.17 -22.11
N ALA A 253 3.06 13.95 -22.57
CA ALA A 253 4.10 13.08 -23.10
C ALA A 253 4.87 13.90 -24.14
N LEU A 254 6.19 14.01 -23.98
CA LEU A 254 7.06 14.85 -24.81
C LEU A 254 6.75 14.62 -26.30
N GLN A 255 5.94 15.49 -26.87
CA GLN A 255 5.69 15.59 -28.30
C GLN A 255 7.03 15.98 -28.91
N GLY A 256 7.63 15.10 -29.73
CA GLY A 256 8.98 15.30 -30.27
C GLY A 256 10.11 14.46 -29.64
N THR A 257 9.82 13.42 -28.84
CA THR A 257 10.84 12.40 -28.46
C THR A 257 10.73 11.10 -29.23
N GLN A 258 9.99 11.09 -30.34
CA GLN A 258 10.20 10.09 -31.38
C GLN A 258 11.55 10.41 -32.03
N MET A 259 12.47 9.46 -32.05
CA MET A 259 13.53 9.54 -33.04
C MET A 259 12.86 9.23 -34.38
N ASP A 260 12.46 10.26 -35.12
CA ASP A 260 11.94 10.11 -36.49
C ASP A 260 13.03 9.69 -37.49
N ALA A 261 14.28 9.56 -37.04
CA ALA A 261 15.40 9.10 -37.83
C ALA A 261 15.96 7.79 -37.26
N CYS A 262 15.86 6.73 -38.05
CA CYS A 262 16.79 5.61 -37.96
C CYS A 262 18.19 6.16 -38.29
N VAL A 263 19.08 6.22 -37.30
CA VAL A 263 20.48 6.65 -37.49
C VAL A 263 21.25 5.69 -38.42
N SER A 264 20.66 4.53 -38.77
CA SER A 264 21.20 3.59 -39.78
C SER A 264 20.70 3.84 -41.21
N CYS A 265 19.79 4.79 -41.44
CA CYS A 265 19.24 5.07 -42.78
C CYS A 265 19.56 6.48 -43.31
N THR A 266 20.50 7.19 -42.70
CA THR A 266 21.09 8.42 -43.26
C THR A 266 22.39 8.04 -43.98
N LEU A 267 22.38 8.15 -45.31
CA LEU A 267 23.57 8.08 -46.18
C LEU A 267 24.60 9.15 -45.80
#